data_AF-A0A2P9AR22-F1
#
_entry.id   AF-A0A2P9AR22-F1
#
_cell.length_a   1.000
_cell.length_b   1.000
_cell.length_c   1.000
_cell.angle_alpha   90.00
_cell.angle_beta   90.00
_cell.angle_gamma   90.00
#
_symmetry.space_group_name_H-M   'P 1'
#
loop_
_entity.id
_entity.type
_entity.pdbx_description
1 polymer ?
#
loop_
_entity_poly.entity_id
_entity_poly.type
_entity_poly.pdbx_seq_one_letter_code
_entity_poly.pdbx_strand_id
1 'polypeptide(L)'
;MRRKASSVDTTEVVAPQNGEIPLGFPNGNGLELKKFLPEDGLLDGIEPDVGVLLPSSTSLKSLIGQPLRWKVRLSKAPTRTLDYFFMRSSFDPEETAARHNIDSRVQTPRDATFAGSIGVELTVREDGTAEPVFVYGHGTQGNTTIVSGRPFYMDMTYATQDAGGETYLGFDFGTSTSSLCYVNQNDIRVYADRANDHTWLGLSSLIEVLPYPAAYPLARFLSETSVDQMDRWGREAFEGMLTMAAYIAYAEHCSVGGANGNIFKAFRQRSAGPLWAMFKKCAALTGPKWQFAQELLELSDGPVFEEFDTAVSKVALSKHGKRVNGLDYPRLLERMGNILARAFTGKVFGYFEDARRKPFSINRFQGVFRNARGSSPPFIDIYEYEGAEGLPSEFVFLFDIQKGSGLQLSPMIARGLDRNRSHHEEPDFFIYDIVRANEKEIAFRAIQEREEVVLDGDKSFPELFQIVSAILNQDGPAPLIQNIELRSRSREA
;
A
#
# COMPACT_ATOMS: atom_id res chain seq x y z
N MET A 1 3.32 -46.42 42.95
CA MET A 1 3.59 -45.86 41.61
C MET A 1 2.47 -44.89 41.24
N ARG A 2 2.66 -43.60 41.49
CA ARG A 2 1.76 -42.52 41.07
C ARG A 2 2.40 -41.83 39.87
N ARG A 3 1.79 -41.91 38.68
CA ARG A 3 2.22 -41.14 37.51
C ARG A 3 1.72 -39.70 37.67
N LYS A 4 2.65 -38.74 37.65
CA LYS A 4 2.37 -37.30 37.50
C LYS A 4 1.88 -37.07 36.06
N ALA A 5 0.69 -36.48 35.92
CA ALA A 5 0.28 -35.84 34.68
C ALA A 5 1.02 -34.50 34.57
N SER A 6 1.69 -34.29 33.45
CA SER A 6 2.26 -33.00 33.04
C SER A 6 1.13 -32.11 32.54
N SER A 7 0.86 -31.01 33.23
CA SER A 7 0.02 -29.92 32.72
C SER A 7 0.79 -29.19 31.63
N VAL A 8 0.35 -29.34 30.39
CA VAL A 8 0.71 -28.44 29.29
C VAL A 8 -0.27 -27.28 29.41
N ASP A 9 0.22 -26.11 29.83
CA ASP A 9 -0.51 -24.84 29.71
C ASP A 9 -0.52 -24.47 28.23
N THR A 10 -1.59 -24.85 27.52
CA THR A 10 -2.00 -24.19 26.29
C THR A 10 -2.78 -22.95 26.67
N THR A 11 -2.10 -21.81 26.76
CA THR A 11 -2.77 -20.50 26.66
C THR A 11 -3.48 -20.45 25.31
N GLU A 12 -4.81 -20.57 25.31
CA GLU A 12 -5.63 -20.22 24.16
C GLU A 12 -5.42 -18.73 23.88
N VAL A 13 -4.81 -18.43 22.73
CA VAL A 13 -4.69 -17.08 22.22
C VAL A 13 -6.04 -16.73 21.58
N VAL A 14 -6.78 -15.84 22.22
CA VAL A 14 -8.05 -15.32 21.69
C VAL A 14 -7.72 -14.46 20.46
N ALA A 15 -8.46 -14.65 19.36
CA ALA A 15 -8.31 -13.83 18.16
C ALA A 15 -8.63 -12.35 18.48
N PRO A 16 -7.88 -11.38 17.94
CA PRO A 16 -8.08 -9.99 18.28
C PRO A 16 -9.45 -9.52 17.81
N GLN A 17 -10.06 -8.63 18.59
CA GLN A 17 -11.16 -7.80 18.08
C GLN A 17 -10.55 -6.66 17.22
N ASN A 18 -11.27 -6.22 16.18
CA ASN A 18 -10.78 -5.19 15.26
C ASN A 18 -10.16 -3.99 16.01
N GLY A 19 -8.89 -3.67 15.73
CA GLY A 19 -8.20 -2.48 16.22
C GLY A 19 -7.32 -2.64 17.47
N GLU A 20 -6.97 -3.86 17.88
CA GLU A 20 -5.91 -4.08 18.88
C GLU A 20 -4.51 -3.95 18.28
N ILE A 21 -3.55 -3.39 19.01
CA ILE A 21 -2.14 -3.35 18.57
C ILE A 21 -1.25 -4.17 19.49
N PRO A 22 -0.80 -5.34 19.03
CA PRO A 22 0.22 -6.08 19.74
C PRO A 22 1.66 -5.60 19.48
N LEU A 23 2.59 -5.82 20.41
CA LEU A 23 4.03 -5.57 20.30
C LEU A 23 4.83 -6.80 20.76
N GLY A 24 5.78 -7.22 19.91
CA GLY A 24 6.67 -8.35 20.17
C GLY A 24 8.15 -7.95 20.21
N PHE A 25 8.93 -8.64 21.06
CA PHE A 25 10.38 -8.45 21.18
C PHE A 25 11.16 -9.73 20.84
N PRO A 26 11.84 -9.81 19.67
CA PRO A 26 12.75 -10.91 19.37
C PRO A 26 13.98 -10.89 20.30
N ASN A 27 14.38 -12.03 20.88
CA ASN A 27 15.49 -12.06 21.86
C ASN A 27 16.60 -13.09 21.57
N GLY A 28 16.73 -13.56 20.33
CA GLY A 28 17.74 -14.56 19.93
C GLY A 28 17.44 -16.00 20.39
N ASN A 29 16.48 -16.18 21.31
CA ASN A 29 15.93 -17.48 21.73
C ASN A 29 14.47 -17.67 21.30
N GLY A 30 13.90 -16.73 20.54
CA GLY A 30 12.50 -16.73 20.08
C GLY A 30 11.86 -15.35 20.24
N LEU A 31 10.54 -15.29 20.00
CA LEU A 31 9.75 -14.09 20.27
C LEU A 31 9.32 -14.04 21.75
N GLU A 32 9.42 -12.86 22.34
CA GLU A 32 8.91 -12.57 23.67
C GLU A 32 7.69 -11.63 23.59
N LEU A 33 6.48 -12.19 23.72
CA LEU A 33 5.25 -11.43 23.96
C LEU A 33 5.15 -11.12 25.46
N LYS A 34 4.91 -9.86 25.80
CA LYS A 34 4.91 -9.40 27.20
C LYS A 34 3.62 -8.70 27.57
N LYS A 35 3.29 -8.79 28.86
CA LYS A 35 2.22 -8.02 29.45
C LYS A 35 2.67 -6.56 29.61
N PHE A 36 1.88 -5.64 29.06
CA PHE A 36 2.12 -4.20 29.13
C PHE A 36 1.30 -3.61 30.28
N LEU A 37 1.97 -2.89 31.19
CA LEU A 37 1.31 -2.27 32.35
C LEU A 37 1.19 -0.76 32.11
N PRO A 38 -0.02 -0.17 32.09
CA PRO A 38 -0.17 1.27 31.91
C PRO A 38 0.56 2.04 33.02
N GLU A 39 1.28 3.12 32.66
CA GLU A 39 1.98 4.00 33.62
C GLU A 39 1.23 5.32 33.89
N ASP A 40 0.27 5.69 33.03
CA ASP A 40 -0.47 6.95 33.12
C ASP A 40 -1.97 6.74 33.33
N GLY A 41 -2.62 7.66 34.06
CA GLY A 41 -4.07 7.63 34.31
C GLY A 41 -4.95 7.86 33.08
N LEU A 42 -4.36 8.21 31.93
CA LEU A 42 -5.05 8.26 30.63
C LEU A 42 -5.51 6.88 30.16
N LEU A 43 -4.90 5.82 30.69
CA LEU A 43 -5.20 4.43 30.38
C LEU A 43 -6.00 3.74 31.51
N ASP A 44 -6.58 4.52 32.44
CA ASP A 44 -7.40 3.99 33.53
C ASP A 44 -8.63 3.24 32.97
N GLY A 45 -8.79 1.98 33.36
CA GLY A 45 -9.86 1.10 32.87
C GLY A 45 -9.47 0.19 31.69
N ILE A 46 -8.26 0.33 31.14
CA ILE A 46 -7.70 -0.62 30.17
C ILE A 46 -7.07 -1.79 30.94
N GLU A 47 -7.63 -2.99 30.80
CA GLU A 47 -7.05 -4.18 31.41
C GLU A 47 -5.74 -4.56 30.69
N PRO A 48 -4.63 -4.74 31.43
CA PRO A 48 -3.36 -5.09 30.81
C PRO A 48 -3.39 -6.52 30.29
N ASP A 49 -3.18 -6.69 28.99
CA ASP A 49 -3.16 -7.98 28.30
C ASP A 49 -1.74 -8.32 27.75
N VAL A 50 -1.53 -9.58 27.39
CA VAL A 50 -0.26 -10.07 26.83
C VAL A 50 -0.15 -9.65 25.38
N GLY A 51 0.92 -8.95 25.05
CA GLY A 51 1.20 -8.48 23.70
C GLY A 51 0.50 -7.18 23.36
N VAL A 52 -0.67 -6.87 23.92
CA VAL A 52 -1.50 -5.72 23.52
C VAL A 52 -1.08 -4.42 24.20
N LEU A 53 -0.85 -3.39 23.40
CA LEU A 53 -0.68 -2.00 23.87
C LEU A 53 -2.02 -1.25 23.92
N LEU A 54 -2.89 -1.44 22.92
CA LEU A 54 -4.14 -0.68 22.78
C LEU A 54 -5.33 -1.61 22.57
N PRO A 55 -6.42 -1.48 23.36
CA PRO A 55 -7.66 -2.21 23.14
C PRO A 55 -8.61 -1.45 22.18
N SER A 56 -8.92 -2.03 21.02
CA SER A 56 -9.88 -1.58 19.99
C SER A 56 -9.73 -0.13 19.44
N SER A 57 -9.94 0.03 18.14
CA SER A 57 -9.86 1.33 17.44
C SER A 57 -10.88 2.37 17.94
N THR A 58 -12.00 1.92 18.48
CA THR A 58 -13.09 2.76 19.01
C THR A 58 -12.68 3.56 20.26
N SER A 59 -11.78 3.03 21.09
CA SER A 59 -11.30 3.68 22.32
C SER A 59 -10.21 4.73 22.08
N LEU A 60 -9.56 4.68 20.92
CA LEU A 60 -8.44 5.55 20.57
C LEU A 60 -8.84 6.99 20.29
N LYS A 61 -10.09 7.25 19.92
CA LYS A 61 -10.52 8.57 19.44
C LYS A 61 -10.30 9.69 20.46
N SER A 62 -10.46 9.40 21.75
CA SER A 62 -10.22 10.37 22.84
C SER A 62 -8.75 10.49 23.24
N LEU A 63 -7.89 9.63 22.73
CA LEU A 63 -6.47 9.50 23.09
C LEU A 63 -5.53 9.94 21.95
N ILE A 64 -6.08 10.33 20.79
CA ILE A 64 -5.31 10.86 19.65
C ILE A 64 -4.49 12.08 20.08
N GLY A 65 -3.23 12.13 19.63
CA GLY A 65 -2.27 13.18 19.93
C GLY A 65 -1.68 13.11 21.34
N GLN A 66 -2.12 12.16 22.17
CA GLN A 66 -1.60 12.00 23.53
C GLN A 66 -0.54 10.89 23.56
N PRO A 67 0.60 11.10 24.26
CA PRO A 67 1.59 10.07 24.47
C PRO A 67 1.06 9.04 25.48
N LEU A 68 0.81 7.82 25.02
CA LEU A 68 0.32 6.73 25.85
C LEU A 68 1.51 5.90 26.33
N ARG A 69 1.61 5.64 27.63
CA ARG A 69 2.79 5.00 28.24
C ARG A 69 2.48 3.68 28.92
N TRP A 70 3.32 2.70 28.62
CA TRP A 70 3.29 1.38 29.23
C TRP A 70 4.68 0.97 29.72
N LYS A 71 4.69 0.25 30.83
CA LYS A 71 5.85 -0.46 31.35
C LYS A 71 5.84 -1.90 30.90
N VAL A 72 6.97 -2.37 30.38
CA VAL A 72 7.15 -3.76 29.99
C VAL A 72 8.38 -4.36 30.64
N ARG A 73 8.23 -5.54 31.25
CA ARG A 73 9.35 -6.32 31.79
C ARG A 73 9.93 -7.21 30.70
N LEU A 74 11.23 -7.08 30.43
CA LEU A 74 11.94 -7.92 29.46
C LEU A 74 12.77 -8.99 30.17
N SER A 75 12.87 -10.19 29.61
CA SER A 75 13.70 -11.27 30.16
C SER A 75 15.19 -10.94 30.15
N LYS A 76 15.63 -10.11 29.19
CA LYS A 76 17.03 -9.75 28.99
C LYS A 76 17.16 -8.26 28.69
N ALA A 77 18.22 -7.66 29.22
CA ALA A 77 18.58 -6.28 28.93
C ALA A 77 18.99 -6.14 27.44
N PRO A 78 18.35 -5.27 26.65
CA PRO A 78 18.86 -4.90 25.33
C PRO A 78 20.12 -4.05 25.51
N THR A 79 21.30 -4.64 25.34
CA THR A 79 22.60 -4.00 25.65
C THR A 79 23.24 -3.27 24.47
N ARG A 80 22.79 -3.58 23.25
CA ARG A 80 23.30 -3.00 22.00
C ARG A 80 22.18 -2.50 21.12
N THR A 81 21.14 -3.32 21.00
CA THR A 81 19.99 -3.07 20.13
C THR A 81 18.73 -3.62 20.79
N LEU A 82 17.61 -2.98 20.51
CA LEU A 82 16.28 -3.49 20.80
C LEU A 82 15.58 -3.75 19.47
N ASP A 83 15.28 -5.02 19.22
CA ASP A 83 14.51 -5.47 18.07
C ASP A 83 13.03 -5.48 18.46
N TYR A 84 12.16 -5.02 17.57
CA TYR A 84 10.72 -4.93 17.85
C TYR A 84 9.89 -4.94 16.57
N PHE A 85 8.61 -5.33 16.69
CA PHE A 85 7.60 -5.16 15.65
C PHE A 85 6.21 -5.03 16.27
N PHE A 86 5.29 -4.38 15.57
CA PHE A 86 3.88 -4.30 15.98
C PHE A 86 3.05 -5.26 15.14
N MET A 87 1.98 -5.83 15.66
CA MET A 87 1.08 -6.70 14.90
C MET A 87 -0.16 -5.92 14.44
N ARG A 88 -0.71 -6.28 13.28
CA ARG A 88 -1.83 -5.61 12.60
C ARG A 88 -3.19 -6.08 13.09
N SER A 89 -3.41 -7.39 13.02
CA SER A 89 -4.74 -8.01 13.15
C SER A 89 -4.68 -9.50 13.52
N SER A 90 -3.48 -10.02 13.80
CA SER A 90 -3.21 -11.41 14.17
C SER A 90 -2.26 -11.41 15.36
N PHE A 91 -2.50 -12.28 16.34
CA PHE A 91 -1.52 -12.57 17.39
C PHE A 91 -0.53 -13.66 16.97
N ASP A 92 -0.61 -14.19 15.74
CA ASP A 92 0.33 -15.17 15.23
C ASP A 92 1.68 -14.49 14.93
N PRO A 93 2.71 -14.74 15.75
CA PRO A 93 4.01 -14.13 15.60
C PRO A 93 4.85 -14.74 14.48
N GLU A 94 4.37 -15.75 13.76
CA GLU A 94 5.02 -16.34 12.59
C GLU A 94 4.44 -15.78 11.28
N GLU A 95 3.24 -15.18 11.33
CA GLU A 95 2.60 -14.52 10.19
C GLU A 95 3.26 -13.17 9.89
N THR A 96 4.25 -13.18 8.99
CA THR A 96 5.06 -11.98 8.69
C THR A 96 4.22 -10.88 8.02
N ALA A 97 3.21 -11.23 7.22
CA ALA A 97 2.33 -10.29 6.54
C ALA A 97 1.47 -9.45 7.52
N ALA A 98 1.18 -9.99 8.70
CA ALA A 98 0.38 -9.35 9.73
C ALA A 98 1.21 -8.44 10.67
N ARG A 99 2.44 -8.04 10.30
CA ARG A 99 3.32 -7.21 11.12
C ARG A 99 3.60 -5.84 10.50
N HIS A 100 3.60 -4.82 11.34
CA HIS A 100 4.26 -3.54 11.06
C HIS A 100 5.70 -3.57 11.57
N ASN A 101 6.56 -2.72 11.00
CA ASN A 101 7.93 -2.54 11.48
C ASN A 101 8.76 -3.84 11.50
N ILE A 102 8.58 -4.70 10.49
CA ILE A 102 9.40 -5.92 10.31
C ILE A 102 10.88 -5.53 10.24
N ASP A 103 11.75 -6.30 10.90
CA ASP A 103 13.19 -6.05 11.06
C ASP A 103 13.57 -4.69 11.65
N SER A 104 12.66 -4.03 12.36
CA SER A 104 12.96 -2.75 13.01
C SER A 104 13.81 -2.95 14.25
N ARG A 105 14.86 -2.14 14.31
CA ARG A 105 15.89 -2.18 15.34
C ARG A 105 16.25 -0.76 15.74
N VAL A 106 16.20 -0.49 17.05
CA VAL A 106 16.77 0.73 17.61
C VAL A 106 18.09 0.43 18.32
N GLN A 107 19.07 1.32 18.22
CA GLN A 107 20.32 1.19 18.97
C GLN A 107 20.08 1.57 20.43
N THR A 108 20.53 0.73 21.36
CA THR A 108 20.51 1.04 22.78
C THR A 108 21.57 2.10 23.07
N PRO A 109 21.23 3.25 23.67
CA PRO A 109 22.21 4.28 23.99
C PRO A 109 23.21 3.78 25.03
N ARG A 110 24.45 4.27 24.97
CA ARG A 110 25.57 3.75 25.77
C ARG A 110 25.41 3.98 27.28
N ASP A 111 24.60 4.96 27.65
CA ASP A 111 24.29 5.40 29.00
C ASP A 111 22.96 4.83 29.54
N ALA A 112 22.25 4.03 28.74
CA ALA A 112 20.98 3.45 29.14
C ALA A 112 21.14 2.47 30.32
N THR A 113 20.42 2.73 31.41
CA THR A 113 20.32 1.82 32.56
C THR A 113 19.08 0.92 32.46
N PHE A 114 19.27 -0.39 32.60
CA PHE A 114 18.17 -1.37 32.56
C PHE A 114 17.90 -1.95 33.95
N ALA A 115 16.71 -1.69 34.47
CA ALA A 115 16.25 -2.14 35.79
C ALA A 115 15.19 -3.25 35.70
N GLY A 116 15.28 -4.14 34.71
CA GLY A 116 14.33 -5.24 34.50
C GLY A 116 13.07 -4.88 33.71
N SER A 117 12.87 -3.60 33.39
CA SER A 117 11.78 -3.10 32.54
C SER A 117 12.21 -1.90 31.72
N ILE A 118 11.52 -1.65 30.61
CA ILE A 118 11.56 -0.40 29.85
C ILE A 118 10.17 0.21 29.78
N GLY A 119 10.10 1.51 29.53
CA GLY A 119 8.89 2.19 29.10
C GLY A 119 8.73 2.08 27.58
N VAL A 120 7.50 1.92 27.13
CA VAL A 120 7.07 2.05 25.74
C VAL A 120 6.07 3.18 25.73
N GLU A 121 6.33 4.18 24.90
CA GLU A 121 5.40 5.27 24.62
C GLU A 121 4.92 5.14 23.17
N LEU A 122 3.63 5.30 22.94
CA LEU A 122 3.04 5.32 21.60
C LEU A 122 2.18 6.57 21.49
N THR A 123 2.52 7.43 20.53
CA THR A 123 1.69 8.59 20.19
C THR A 123 1.01 8.31 18.86
N VAL A 124 -0.32 8.21 18.86
CA VAL A 124 -1.09 8.10 17.63
C VAL A 124 -1.51 9.51 17.20
N ARG A 125 -1.00 9.98 16.06
CA ARG A 125 -1.34 11.28 15.50
C ARG A 125 -2.74 11.27 14.88
N GLU A 126 -3.27 12.46 14.62
CA GLU A 126 -4.54 12.64 13.90
C GLU A 126 -4.51 12.00 12.51
N ASP A 127 -3.37 11.89 11.84
CA ASP A 127 -3.25 11.26 10.52
C ASP A 127 -3.07 9.72 10.58
N GLY A 128 -3.39 9.09 11.73
CA GLY A 128 -3.25 7.64 11.94
C GLY A 128 -1.81 7.14 12.03
N THR A 129 -0.81 8.04 11.96
CA THR A 129 0.59 7.70 12.17
C THR A 129 0.82 7.41 13.66
N ALA A 130 1.22 6.18 13.97
CA ALA A 130 1.63 5.75 15.29
C ALA A 130 3.16 5.88 15.42
N GLU A 131 3.60 6.67 16.39
CA GLU A 131 5.01 6.97 16.65
C GLU A 131 5.47 6.28 17.95
N PRO A 132 6.21 5.16 17.84
CA PRO A 132 6.69 4.44 19.00
C PRO A 132 7.98 5.06 19.55
N VAL A 133 8.09 5.09 20.87
CA VAL A 133 9.25 5.61 21.60
C VAL A 133 9.59 4.64 22.74
N PHE A 134 10.87 4.28 22.86
CA PHE A 134 11.37 3.38 23.90
C PHE A 134 12.13 4.19 24.96
N VAL A 135 11.71 4.01 26.22
CA VAL A 135 12.20 4.78 27.36
C VAL A 135 13.01 3.86 28.28
N TYR A 136 14.31 4.10 28.35
CA TYR A 136 15.22 3.38 29.24
C TYR A 136 15.28 4.07 30.60
N GLY A 137 15.46 3.29 31.67
CA GLY A 137 15.31 3.74 33.06
C GLY A 137 16.19 4.93 33.44
N HIS A 138 15.85 5.56 34.56
CA HIS A 138 16.58 6.72 35.09
C HIS A 138 18.02 6.37 35.44
N GLY A 139 18.97 7.01 34.78
CA GLY A 139 20.35 7.02 35.25
C GLY A 139 20.43 7.60 36.67
N THR A 140 21.55 7.39 37.36
CA THR A 140 21.83 7.87 38.73
C THR A 140 21.70 9.40 38.93
N GLN A 141 21.41 10.16 37.88
CA GLN A 141 21.19 11.62 37.90
C GLN A 141 19.78 12.06 37.43
N GLY A 142 18.83 11.13 37.27
CA GLY A 142 17.44 11.48 36.90
C GLY A 142 17.23 11.79 35.41
N ASN A 143 18.23 11.63 34.55
CA ASN A 143 18.05 11.73 33.10
C ASN A 143 17.39 10.46 32.54
N THR A 144 16.34 10.67 31.75
CA THR A 144 15.62 9.63 31.01
C THR A 144 16.24 9.49 29.62
N THR A 145 16.66 8.27 29.28
CA THR A 145 17.24 7.98 27.96
C THR A 145 16.13 7.48 27.04
N ILE A 146 15.91 8.19 25.93
CA ILE A 146 14.79 7.97 25.02
C ILE A 146 15.29 7.62 23.62
N VAL A 147 14.67 6.64 22.98
CA VAL A 147 14.95 6.28 21.58
C VAL A 147 13.67 6.15 20.79
N SER A 148 13.55 6.89 19.68
CA SER A 148 12.42 6.79 18.76
C SER A 148 12.52 5.53 17.89
N GLY A 149 11.42 4.81 17.75
CA GLY A 149 11.26 3.76 16.76
C GLY A 149 10.72 4.31 15.43
N ARG A 150 10.73 3.44 14.41
CA ARG A 150 10.10 3.65 13.10
C ARG A 150 8.58 3.85 13.25
N PRO A 151 8.01 4.96 12.73
CA PRO A 151 6.57 5.14 12.69
C PRO A 151 5.86 4.11 11.80
N PHE A 152 4.60 3.82 12.08
CA PHE A 152 3.74 2.96 11.28
C PHE A 152 2.32 3.51 11.23
N TYR A 153 1.51 3.05 10.27
CA TYR A 153 0.15 3.54 10.09
C TYR A 153 -0.87 2.57 10.68
N MET A 154 -1.88 3.13 11.34
CA MET A 154 -3.02 2.40 11.87
C MET A 154 -4.27 2.61 11.01
N ASP A 155 -5.12 1.60 10.95
CA ASP A 155 -6.47 1.74 10.39
C ASP A 155 -7.34 2.53 11.39
N MET A 156 -7.69 3.76 11.01
CA MET A 156 -8.48 4.69 11.81
C MET A 156 -9.90 4.85 11.26
N THR A 157 -10.38 3.92 10.41
CA THR A 157 -11.72 4.00 9.83
C THR A 157 -12.80 3.85 10.91
N TYR A 158 -13.27 4.98 11.42
CA TYR A 158 -14.51 5.07 12.19
C TYR A 158 -15.70 5.00 11.22
N ALA A 159 -16.78 4.31 11.61
CA ALA A 159 -18.05 4.40 10.90
C ALA A 159 -18.47 5.88 10.79
N THR A 160 -18.32 6.47 9.60
CA THR A 160 -18.72 7.83 9.29
C THR A 160 -20.26 7.92 9.35
N GLN A 161 -20.77 8.97 9.99
CA GLN A 161 -22.17 9.35 9.83
C GLN A 161 -22.34 9.95 8.44
N ASP A 162 -22.92 9.19 7.51
CA ASP A 162 -23.13 9.63 6.14
C ASP A 162 -24.42 10.44 5.95
N ALA A 163 -24.30 11.46 5.10
CA ALA A 163 -25.34 12.42 4.79
C ALA A 163 -26.32 11.89 3.74
N GLY A 164 -27.58 11.70 4.15
CA GLY A 164 -28.78 11.90 3.33
C GLY A 164 -28.96 11.01 2.10
N GLY A 165 -29.28 9.73 2.30
CA GLY A 165 -29.90 8.85 1.30
C GLY A 165 -31.21 8.23 1.83
N GLU A 166 -32.01 7.62 0.95
CA GLU A 166 -33.16 6.79 1.38
C GLU A 166 -32.63 5.69 2.31
N THR A 167 -33.07 5.78 3.57
CA THR A 167 -32.55 4.98 4.67
C THR A 167 -33.55 3.90 5.01
N TYR A 168 -33.10 2.65 5.04
CA TYR A 168 -33.89 1.55 5.55
C TYR A 168 -33.48 1.32 7.00
N LEU A 169 -34.47 1.36 7.89
CA LEU A 169 -34.28 1.11 9.31
C LEU A 169 -34.77 -0.30 9.62
N GLY A 170 -33.85 -1.19 9.98
CA GLY A 170 -34.17 -2.53 10.42
C GLY A 170 -34.33 -2.57 11.93
N PHE A 171 -35.51 -2.98 12.39
CA PHE A 171 -35.74 -3.29 13.80
C PHE A 171 -35.80 -4.80 13.99
N ASP A 172 -34.89 -5.33 14.81
CA ASP A 172 -35.01 -6.68 15.33
C ASP A 172 -35.37 -6.64 16.81
N PHE A 173 -36.56 -7.12 17.14
CA PHE A 173 -37.05 -7.22 18.51
C PHE A 173 -36.80 -8.62 19.05
N GLY A 174 -35.56 -8.86 19.51
CA GLY A 174 -35.24 -10.02 20.34
C GLY A 174 -35.76 -9.85 21.77
N THR A 175 -36.15 -10.95 22.42
CA THR A 175 -36.66 -10.97 23.80
C THR A 175 -35.65 -10.57 24.88
N SER A 176 -34.36 -10.42 24.55
CA SER A 176 -33.29 -10.05 25.50
C SER A 176 -32.43 -8.85 25.06
N THR A 177 -32.37 -8.55 23.76
CA THR A 177 -31.69 -7.39 23.18
C THR A 177 -32.40 -7.00 21.89
N SER A 178 -32.84 -5.75 21.78
CA SER A 178 -33.28 -5.18 20.50
C SER A 178 -32.06 -4.60 19.78
N SER A 179 -31.93 -4.90 18.49
CA SER A 179 -30.86 -4.33 17.66
C SER A 179 -31.45 -3.37 16.64
N LEU A 180 -30.77 -2.22 16.49
CA LEU A 180 -31.09 -1.21 15.50
C LEU A 180 -30.04 -1.32 14.39
N CYS A 181 -30.47 -1.73 13.20
CA CYS A 181 -29.61 -1.78 12.02
C CYS A 181 -29.95 -0.62 11.09
N TYR A 182 -28.91 0.11 10.68
CA TYR A 182 -28.98 1.21 9.73
C TYR A 182 -28.40 0.73 8.39
N VAL A 183 -29.17 0.80 7.31
CA VAL A 183 -28.69 0.43 5.97
C VAL A 183 -29.17 1.46 4.95
N ASN A 184 -28.24 2.07 4.22
CA ASN A 184 -28.56 2.98 3.11
C ASN A 184 -28.84 2.17 1.83
N GLN A 185 -29.73 2.65 0.95
CA GLN A 185 -29.97 2.05 -0.37
C GLN A 185 -28.68 1.89 -1.20
N ASN A 186 -27.71 2.78 -1.02
CA ASN A 186 -26.40 2.70 -1.65
C ASN A 186 -25.55 1.54 -1.12
N ASP A 187 -25.64 1.23 0.18
CA ASP A 187 -24.95 0.10 0.79
C ASP A 187 -25.53 -1.23 0.31
N ILE A 188 -26.84 -1.29 0.05
CA ILE A 188 -27.51 -2.50 -0.47
C ILE A 188 -26.92 -2.92 -1.82
N ARG A 189 -26.53 -1.98 -2.69
CA ARG A 189 -25.90 -2.33 -3.99
C ARG A 189 -24.50 -2.91 -3.79
N VAL A 190 -23.71 -2.32 -2.91
CA VAL A 190 -22.37 -2.83 -2.57
C VAL A 190 -22.47 -4.19 -1.87
N TYR A 191 -23.43 -4.36 -0.95
CA TYR A 191 -23.70 -5.64 -0.30
C TYR A 191 -24.22 -6.70 -1.27
N ALA A 192 -25.02 -6.33 -2.27
CA ALA A 192 -25.47 -7.25 -3.31
C ALA A 192 -24.31 -7.71 -4.21
N ASP A 193 -23.39 -6.80 -4.56
CA ASP A 193 -22.18 -7.16 -5.31
C ASP A 193 -21.26 -8.05 -4.46
N ARG A 194 -21.00 -7.65 -3.21
CA ARG A 194 -20.20 -8.41 -2.23
C ARG A 194 -20.80 -9.78 -1.91
N ALA A 195 -22.12 -9.91 -1.87
CA ALA A 195 -22.79 -11.19 -1.62
C ALA A 195 -22.67 -12.17 -2.80
N ASN A 196 -22.46 -11.65 -4.02
CA ASN A 196 -22.34 -12.45 -5.24
C ASN A 196 -20.89 -12.69 -5.69
N ASP A 197 -19.92 -11.91 -5.19
CA ASP A 197 -18.50 -12.05 -5.52
C ASP A 197 -17.67 -12.50 -4.30
N HIS A 198 -17.37 -13.80 -4.25
CA HIS A 198 -16.51 -14.38 -3.21
C HIS A 198 -15.05 -13.90 -3.24
N THR A 199 -14.63 -13.22 -4.32
CA THR A 199 -13.28 -12.64 -4.46
C THR A 199 -13.19 -11.18 -4.07
N TRP A 200 -14.32 -10.58 -3.62
CA TRP A 200 -14.37 -9.18 -3.22
C TRP A 200 -13.53 -8.91 -1.97
N LEU A 201 -12.64 -7.92 -2.06
CA LEU A 201 -11.74 -7.48 -1.01
C LEU A 201 -12.17 -6.12 -0.46
N GLY A 202 -12.10 -5.96 0.86
CA GLY A 202 -12.23 -4.65 1.49
C GLY A 202 -11.01 -3.76 1.23
N LEU A 203 -11.16 -2.44 1.45
CA LEU A 203 -10.11 -1.44 1.19
C LEU A 203 -8.76 -1.78 1.86
N SER A 204 -8.77 -2.23 3.12
CA SER A 204 -7.54 -2.58 3.84
C SER A 204 -6.83 -3.78 3.22
N SER A 205 -7.59 -4.78 2.73
CA SER A 205 -7.03 -5.95 2.01
C SER A 205 -6.56 -5.59 0.61
N LEU A 206 -7.21 -4.63 -0.06
CA LEU A 206 -6.81 -4.16 -1.38
C LEU A 206 -5.40 -3.57 -1.37
N ILE A 207 -4.99 -2.90 -0.28
CA ILE A 207 -3.63 -2.36 -0.15
C ILE A 207 -2.56 -3.43 -0.36
N GLU A 208 -2.79 -4.68 0.09
CA GLU A 208 -1.79 -5.75 0.06
C GLU A 208 -1.63 -6.40 -1.32
N VAL A 209 -2.66 -6.31 -2.17
CA VAL A 209 -2.68 -6.96 -3.48
C VAL A 209 -2.48 -5.99 -4.63
N LEU A 210 -2.81 -4.71 -4.43
CA LEU A 210 -2.68 -3.69 -5.47
C LEU A 210 -1.21 -3.32 -5.74
N PRO A 211 -0.89 -2.92 -6.98
CA PRO A 211 0.43 -2.41 -7.32
C PRO A 211 0.72 -1.12 -6.54
N TYR A 212 1.99 -0.88 -6.24
CA TYR A 212 2.45 0.22 -5.39
C TYR A 212 1.86 1.61 -5.74
N PRO A 213 1.77 2.03 -7.02
CA PRO A 213 1.12 3.29 -7.42
C PRO A 213 -0.33 3.46 -6.97
N ALA A 214 -1.07 2.36 -6.81
CA ALA A 214 -2.45 2.38 -6.34
C ALA A 214 -2.53 2.14 -4.81
N ALA A 215 -1.69 1.26 -4.29
CA ALA A 215 -1.69 0.87 -2.88
C ALA A 215 -1.21 1.97 -1.93
N TYR A 216 -0.17 2.74 -2.30
CA TYR A 216 0.34 3.83 -1.46
C TYR A 216 -0.70 4.92 -1.16
N PRO A 217 -1.30 5.58 -2.18
CA PRO A 217 -2.27 6.64 -1.91
C PRO A 217 -3.56 6.09 -1.26
N LEU A 218 -3.93 4.84 -1.54
CA LEU A 218 -5.03 4.16 -0.83
C LEU A 218 -4.72 4.00 0.66
N ALA A 219 -3.51 3.58 1.02
CA ALA A 219 -3.09 3.48 2.42
C ALA A 219 -3.12 4.84 3.13
N ARG A 220 -2.70 5.92 2.45
CA ARG A 220 -2.78 7.29 2.98
C ARG A 220 -4.22 7.75 3.18
N PHE A 221 -5.11 7.38 2.26
CA PHE A 221 -6.53 7.65 2.39
C PHE A 221 -7.14 6.97 3.62
N LEU A 222 -6.83 5.68 3.86
CA LEU A 222 -7.35 4.94 5.01
C LEU A 222 -6.75 5.38 6.36
N SER A 223 -5.54 5.92 6.37
CA SER A 223 -4.94 6.45 7.60
C SER A 223 -5.47 7.84 7.98
N GLU A 224 -6.10 8.56 7.04
CA GLU A 224 -6.45 9.97 7.23
C GLU A 224 -7.75 10.16 8.04
N THR A 225 -7.71 11.04 9.04
CA THR A 225 -8.92 11.42 9.80
C THR A 225 -9.40 12.84 9.48
N SER A 226 -8.54 13.68 8.91
CA SER A 226 -8.92 15.04 8.54
C SER A 226 -9.76 15.01 7.28
N VAL A 227 -11.01 15.48 7.38
CA VAL A 227 -11.95 15.50 6.25
C VAL A 227 -11.38 16.17 4.99
N ASP A 228 -10.63 17.27 5.15
CA ASP A 228 -10.03 17.98 4.02
C ASP A 228 -8.89 17.19 3.37
N GLN A 229 -8.11 16.47 4.18
CA GLN A 229 -7.05 15.59 3.68
C GLN A 229 -7.62 14.27 3.14
N MET A 230 -8.75 13.77 3.67
CA MET A 230 -9.44 12.59 3.15
C MET A 230 -9.90 12.85 1.72
N ASP A 231 -10.45 14.03 1.42
CA ASP A 231 -10.82 14.40 0.05
C ASP A 231 -9.60 14.46 -0.88
N ARG A 232 -8.48 14.98 -0.38
CA ARG A 232 -7.21 15.02 -1.13
C ARG A 232 -6.71 13.60 -1.40
N TRP A 233 -6.55 12.77 -0.38
CA TRP A 233 -6.03 11.42 -0.51
C TRP A 233 -7.00 10.49 -1.24
N GLY A 234 -8.30 10.70 -1.11
CA GLY A 234 -9.32 10.01 -1.90
C GLY A 234 -9.16 10.30 -3.38
N ARG A 235 -8.92 11.57 -3.74
CA ARG A 235 -8.57 11.95 -5.12
C ARG A 235 -7.25 11.33 -5.55
N GLU A 236 -6.21 11.40 -4.73
CA GLU A 236 -4.89 10.84 -5.07
C GLU A 236 -4.95 9.31 -5.24
N ALA A 237 -5.73 8.60 -4.43
CA ALA A 237 -5.97 7.17 -4.54
C ALA A 237 -6.74 6.83 -5.83
N PHE A 238 -7.78 7.60 -6.13
CA PHE A 238 -8.57 7.42 -7.34
C PHE A 238 -7.72 7.68 -8.60
N GLU A 239 -6.92 8.75 -8.60
CA GLU A 239 -5.99 9.04 -9.68
C GLU A 239 -4.86 8.00 -9.78
N GLY A 240 -4.38 7.43 -8.67
CA GLY A 240 -3.40 6.34 -8.66
C GLY A 240 -3.94 5.08 -9.31
N MET A 241 -5.17 4.69 -8.96
CA MET A 241 -5.88 3.56 -9.58
C MET A 241 -6.15 3.81 -11.08
N LEU A 242 -6.62 5.01 -11.45
CA LEU A 242 -6.81 5.40 -12.85
C LEU A 242 -5.50 5.44 -13.64
N THR A 243 -4.41 5.83 -12.99
CA THR A 243 -3.07 5.82 -13.60
C THR A 243 -2.70 4.39 -14.00
N MET A 244 -2.87 3.42 -13.10
CA MET A 244 -2.60 2.02 -13.42
C MET A 244 -3.48 1.52 -14.55
N ALA A 245 -4.79 1.78 -14.49
CA ALA A 245 -5.70 1.35 -15.55
C ALA A 245 -5.34 1.95 -16.92
N ALA A 246 -5.10 3.27 -16.98
CA ALA A 246 -4.78 3.96 -18.23
C ALA A 246 -3.43 3.55 -18.80
N TYR A 247 -2.41 3.33 -17.96
CA TYR A 247 -1.06 3.02 -18.43
C TYR A 247 -0.96 1.57 -18.90
N ILE A 248 -1.62 0.62 -18.22
CA ILE A 248 -1.72 -0.76 -18.70
C ILE A 248 -2.48 -0.78 -20.03
N ALA A 249 -3.63 -0.12 -20.10
CA ALA A 249 -4.43 -0.02 -21.33
C ALA A 249 -3.65 0.57 -22.51
N TYR A 250 -2.84 1.62 -22.27
CA TYR A 250 -2.04 2.25 -23.30
C TYR A 250 -0.84 1.41 -23.75
N ALA A 251 -0.09 0.85 -22.80
CA ALA A 251 1.03 -0.03 -23.13
C ALA A 251 0.52 -1.23 -23.95
N GLU A 252 -0.62 -1.81 -23.55
CA GLU A 252 -1.19 -2.94 -24.27
C GLU A 252 -1.78 -2.52 -25.62
N HIS A 253 -2.44 -1.36 -25.71
CA HIS A 253 -2.86 -0.78 -26.99
C HIS A 253 -1.70 -0.69 -27.97
N CYS A 254 -0.55 -0.18 -27.54
CA CYS A 254 0.67 -0.10 -28.35
C CYS A 254 1.23 -1.48 -28.70
N SER A 255 1.00 -2.51 -27.87
CA SER A 255 1.44 -3.89 -28.09
C SER A 255 0.59 -4.63 -29.12
N VAL A 256 -0.72 -4.36 -29.18
CA VAL A 256 -1.68 -5.12 -30.02
C VAL A 256 -2.04 -4.42 -31.34
N GLY A 257 -1.16 -3.52 -31.81
CA GLY A 257 -1.28 -2.84 -33.10
C GLY A 257 -1.94 -1.47 -33.07
N GLY A 258 -2.04 -0.84 -31.90
CA GLY A 258 -2.46 0.56 -31.72
C GLY A 258 -1.34 1.60 -31.91
N ALA A 259 -0.14 1.16 -32.27
CA ALA A 259 0.99 2.06 -32.52
C ALA A 259 0.71 3.05 -33.66
N ASN A 260 1.47 4.15 -33.70
CA ASN A 260 1.37 5.29 -34.63
C ASN A 260 0.15 6.20 -34.42
N GLY A 261 -0.56 6.03 -33.30
CA GLY A 261 -1.62 6.93 -32.86
C GLY A 261 -1.11 8.25 -32.27
N ASN A 262 -2.06 9.01 -31.73
CA ASN A 262 -1.83 10.27 -31.01
C ASN A 262 -2.48 10.24 -29.62
N ILE A 263 -2.59 9.08 -28.98
CA ILE A 263 -3.21 8.94 -27.66
C ILE A 263 -2.34 9.64 -26.62
N PHE A 264 -1.05 9.32 -26.54
CA PHE A 264 -0.17 9.93 -25.54
C PHE A 264 0.08 11.42 -25.81
N LYS A 265 0.13 11.81 -27.09
CA LYS A 265 0.18 13.22 -27.50
C LYS A 265 -0.97 14.07 -26.95
N ALA A 266 -2.16 13.50 -26.80
CA ALA A 266 -3.31 14.18 -26.20
C ALA A 266 -3.26 14.19 -24.66
N PHE A 267 -2.45 13.31 -24.06
CA PHE A 267 -2.31 13.14 -22.61
C PHE A 267 -1.18 14.03 -22.05
N ARG A 268 -1.48 15.31 -21.84
CA ARG A 268 -0.49 16.32 -21.39
C ARG A 268 -0.34 16.43 -19.87
N GLN A 269 -1.29 15.90 -19.11
CA GLN A 269 -1.29 15.95 -17.65
C GLN A 269 -1.98 14.71 -17.09
N ARG A 270 -1.36 14.10 -16.07
CA ARG A 270 -1.89 13.00 -15.28
C ARG A 270 -2.87 13.56 -14.23
N SER A 271 -4.15 13.51 -14.57
CA SER A 271 -5.27 13.80 -13.66
C SER A 271 -6.48 12.96 -14.07
N ALA A 272 -7.49 12.86 -13.20
CA ALA A 272 -8.62 11.95 -13.39
C ALA A 272 -9.25 12.04 -14.81
N GLY A 273 -9.51 13.25 -15.32
CA GLY A 273 -10.11 13.46 -16.65
C GLY A 273 -9.27 12.94 -17.81
N PRO A 274 -8.03 13.44 -18.00
CA PRO A 274 -7.10 12.93 -19.01
C PRO A 274 -6.80 11.43 -18.92
N LEU A 275 -6.64 10.89 -17.70
CA LEU A 275 -6.43 9.45 -17.47
C LEU A 275 -7.62 8.65 -17.97
N TRP A 276 -8.83 9.07 -17.61
CA TRP A 276 -10.06 8.44 -18.04
C TRP A 276 -10.26 8.51 -19.56
N ALA A 277 -9.99 9.66 -20.16
CA ALA A 277 -10.08 9.83 -21.61
C ALA A 277 -9.09 8.94 -22.37
N MET A 278 -7.86 8.81 -21.86
CA MET A 278 -6.84 7.90 -22.40
C MET A 278 -7.30 6.45 -22.31
N PHE A 279 -7.75 6.00 -21.14
CA PHE A 279 -8.26 4.65 -20.93
C PHE A 279 -9.41 4.30 -21.89
N LYS A 280 -10.46 5.14 -21.94
CA LYS A 280 -11.63 4.91 -22.81
C LYS A 280 -11.22 4.83 -24.29
N LYS A 281 -10.29 5.67 -24.73
CA LYS A 281 -9.82 5.67 -26.12
C LYS A 281 -9.05 4.40 -26.46
N CYS A 282 -8.17 3.93 -25.57
CA CYS A 282 -7.46 2.67 -25.75
C CYS A 282 -8.44 1.47 -25.77
N ALA A 283 -9.42 1.46 -24.86
CA ALA A 283 -10.44 0.41 -24.76
C ALA A 283 -11.28 0.33 -26.04
N ALA A 284 -11.78 1.46 -26.53
CA ALA A 284 -12.59 1.51 -27.75
C ALA A 284 -11.83 1.02 -29.01
N LEU A 285 -10.52 1.30 -29.10
CA LEU A 285 -9.72 0.98 -30.29
C LEU A 285 -9.20 -0.47 -30.30
N THR A 286 -8.78 -0.98 -29.14
CA THR A 286 -8.06 -2.26 -29.05
C THR A 286 -8.51 -3.17 -27.92
N GLY A 287 -9.48 -2.76 -27.10
CA GLY A 287 -9.98 -3.50 -25.94
C GLY A 287 -10.25 -4.98 -26.19
N PRO A 288 -10.95 -5.36 -27.27
CA PRO A 288 -11.21 -6.76 -27.59
C PRO A 288 -9.97 -7.65 -27.83
N LYS A 289 -8.79 -7.05 -28.01
CA LYS A 289 -7.51 -7.75 -28.24
C LYS A 289 -6.64 -7.83 -26.97
N TRP A 290 -7.08 -7.22 -25.87
CA TRP A 290 -6.32 -7.14 -24.62
C TRP A 290 -6.26 -8.50 -23.92
N GLN A 291 -5.11 -8.76 -23.31
CA GLN A 291 -4.74 -9.92 -22.52
C GLN A 291 -4.30 -9.53 -21.09
N PHE A 292 -3.79 -8.30 -20.89
CA PHE A 292 -3.37 -7.76 -19.61
C PHE A 292 -4.45 -6.90 -18.93
N ALA A 293 -5.19 -6.12 -19.72
CA ALA A 293 -6.21 -5.19 -19.27
C ALA A 293 -7.65 -5.68 -19.49
N GLN A 294 -7.87 -6.97 -19.75
CA GLN A 294 -9.18 -7.48 -20.13
C GLN A 294 -10.25 -7.21 -19.05
N GLU A 295 -9.90 -7.42 -17.79
CA GLU A 295 -10.77 -7.18 -16.64
C GLU A 295 -11.10 -5.68 -16.47
N LEU A 296 -10.22 -4.80 -16.96
CA LEU A 296 -10.43 -3.35 -16.88
C LEU A 296 -11.51 -2.86 -17.84
N LEU A 297 -11.88 -3.62 -18.87
CA LEU A 297 -12.95 -3.24 -19.82
C LEU A 297 -14.31 -3.03 -19.16
N GLU A 298 -14.51 -3.59 -17.96
CA GLU A 298 -15.68 -3.31 -17.13
C GLU A 298 -15.82 -1.81 -16.83
N LEU A 299 -14.71 -1.07 -16.78
CA LEU A 299 -14.72 0.38 -16.60
C LEU A 299 -15.30 1.12 -17.81
N SER A 300 -15.07 0.64 -19.06
CA SER A 300 -15.52 1.35 -20.27
C SER A 300 -16.91 0.94 -20.76
N ASP A 301 -17.28 -0.33 -20.61
CA ASP A 301 -18.50 -0.90 -21.19
C ASP A 301 -19.33 -1.71 -20.17
N GLY A 302 -18.96 -1.66 -18.89
CA GLY A 302 -19.62 -2.40 -17.82
C GLY A 302 -20.66 -1.59 -17.03
N PRO A 303 -21.33 -2.23 -16.05
CA PRO A 303 -22.39 -1.61 -15.25
C PRO A 303 -21.91 -0.46 -14.36
N VAL A 304 -20.60 -0.31 -14.22
CA VAL A 304 -19.94 0.70 -13.39
C VAL A 304 -19.56 1.96 -14.18
N PHE A 305 -19.68 1.96 -15.52
CA PHE A 305 -19.23 3.05 -16.40
C PHE A 305 -19.78 4.42 -15.99
N GLU A 306 -21.11 4.54 -15.86
CA GLU A 306 -21.78 5.81 -15.53
C GLU A 306 -21.35 6.37 -14.17
N GLU A 307 -21.10 5.47 -13.20
CA GLU A 307 -20.62 5.85 -11.87
C GLU A 307 -19.20 6.45 -11.96
N PHE A 308 -18.30 5.80 -12.69
CA PHE A 308 -16.93 6.30 -12.88
C PHE A 308 -16.87 7.56 -13.73
N ASP A 309 -17.66 7.66 -14.80
CA ASP A 309 -17.71 8.86 -15.65
C ASP A 309 -18.23 10.09 -14.86
N THR A 310 -19.24 9.87 -14.02
CA THR A 310 -19.74 10.87 -13.08
C THR A 310 -18.68 11.23 -12.02
N ALA A 311 -18.00 10.24 -11.44
CA ALA A 311 -16.97 10.46 -10.44
C ALA A 311 -15.79 11.27 -10.99
N VAL A 312 -15.30 10.93 -12.19
CA VAL A 312 -14.24 11.68 -12.88
C VAL A 312 -14.65 13.12 -13.13
N SER A 313 -15.89 13.34 -13.59
CA SER A 313 -16.44 14.68 -13.81
C SER A 313 -16.49 15.50 -12.51
N LYS A 314 -16.95 14.89 -11.42
CA LYS A 314 -16.99 15.51 -10.08
C LYS A 314 -15.60 15.85 -9.54
N VAL A 315 -14.63 14.94 -9.68
CA VAL A 315 -13.24 15.16 -9.27
C VAL A 315 -12.59 16.29 -10.08
N ALA A 316 -12.86 16.37 -11.39
CA ALA A 316 -12.33 17.44 -12.24
C ALA A 316 -12.85 18.84 -11.87
N LEU A 317 -14.06 18.93 -11.30
CA LEU A 317 -14.66 20.18 -10.83
C LEU A 317 -14.10 20.65 -9.48
N SER A 318 -13.41 19.79 -8.71
CA SER A 318 -12.88 20.10 -7.37
C SER A 318 -11.63 21.00 -7.36
N LYS A 319 -11.25 21.57 -8.53
CA LYS A 319 -10.11 22.48 -8.64
C LYS A 319 -10.21 23.62 -7.61
N HIS A 320 -9.11 23.83 -6.87
CA HIS A 320 -8.94 24.82 -5.80
C HIS A 320 -9.57 24.46 -4.44
N GLY A 321 -9.45 23.21 -4.00
CA GLY A 321 -9.70 22.84 -2.59
C GLY A 321 -11.16 22.96 -2.16
N LYS A 322 -12.09 22.94 -3.12
CA LYS A 322 -13.52 22.91 -2.84
C LYS A 322 -13.97 21.46 -2.72
N ARG A 323 -14.59 21.15 -1.58
CA ARG A 323 -15.15 19.83 -1.26
C ARG A 323 -16.05 19.35 -2.40
N VAL A 324 -15.88 18.10 -2.81
CA VAL A 324 -16.80 17.48 -3.77
C VAL A 324 -18.04 17.05 -2.99
N ASN A 325 -19.10 17.87 -3.02
CA ASN A 325 -20.36 17.47 -2.41
C ASN A 325 -20.88 16.18 -3.09
N GLY A 326 -21.03 15.11 -2.31
CA GLY A 326 -21.66 13.86 -2.74
C GLY A 326 -20.79 12.95 -3.60
N LEU A 327 -19.48 12.87 -3.34
CA LEU A 327 -18.64 11.77 -3.81
C LEU A 327 -18.24 10.87 -2.64
N ASP A 328 -18.62 9.60 -2.73
CA ASP A 328 -18.28 8.57 -1.76
C ASP A 328 -16.97 7.89 -2.21
N TYR A 329 -15.85 8.41 -1.71
CA TYR A 329 -14.53 7.85 -2.03
C TYR A 329 -14.38 6.40 -1.58
N PRO A 330 -14.74 5.99 -0.34
CA PRO A 330 -14.62 4.60 0.08
C PRO A 330 -15.23 3.62 -0.92
N ARG A 331 -16.49 3.84 -1.32
CA ARG A 331 -17.18 2.98 -2.29
C ARG A 331 -16.52 3.01 -3.66
N LEU A 332 -16.18 4.19 -4.16
CA LEU A 332 -15.54 4.36 -5.47
C LEU A 332 -14.20 3.62 -5.54
N LEU A 333 -13.37 3.78 -4.50
CA LEU A 333 -12.06 3.16 -4.37
C LEU A 333 -12.17 1.65 -4.17
N GLU A 334 -13.15 1.16 -3.43
CA GLU A 334 -13.34 -0.28 -3.20
C GLU A 334 -13.73 -0.97 -4.50
N ARG A 335 -14.68 -0.39 -5.25
CA ARG A 335 -15.12 -0.92 -6.53
C ARG A 335 -14.00 -0.91 -7.57
N MET A 336 -13.28 0.22 -7.69
CA MET A 336 -12.16 0.32 -8.63
C MET A 336 -10.99 -0.59 -8.24
N GLY A 337 -10.68 -0.64 -6.95
CA GLY A 337 -9.64 -1.48 -6.39
C GLY A 337 -9.90 -2.96 -6.67
N ASN A 338 -11.14 -3.42 -6.54
CA ASN A 338 -11.50 -4.81 -6.86
C ASN A 338 -11.38 -5.12 -8.36
N ILE A 339 -11.77 -4.21 -9.26
CA ILE A 339 -11.56 -4.35 -10.71
C ILE A 339 -10.06 -4.45 -11.02
N LEU A 340 -9.23 -3.61 -10.41
CA LEU A 340 -7.77 -3.68 -10.53
C LEU A 340 -7.24 -5.00 -9.96
N ALA A 341 -7.63 -5.41 -8.76
CA ALA A 341 -7.18 -6.66 -8.15
C ALA A 341 -7.45 -7.87 -9.04
N ARG A 342 -8.61 -7.92 -9.71
CA ARG A 342 -8.91 -8.94 -10.73
C ARG A 342 -7.96 -8.85 -11.93
N ALA A 343 -7.70 -7.66 -12.47
CA ALA A 343 -6.74 -7.46 -13.57
C ALA A 343 -5.32 -7.94 -13.22
N PHE A 344 -4.94 -7.87 -11.94
CA PHE A 344 -3.66 -8.32 -11.41
C PHE A 344 -3.62 -9.81 -11.05
N THR A 345 -4.73 -10.54 -11.13
CA THR A 345 -4.75 -11.98 -10.84
C THR A 345 -3.84 -12.73 -11.81
N GLY A 346 -2.88 -13.49 -11.26
CA GLY A 346 -1.87 -14.22 -12.02
C GLY A 346 -0.75 -13.35 -12.62
N LYS A 347 -0.75 -12.04 -12.33
CA LYS A 347 0.19 -11.07 -12.87
C LYS A 347 0.96 -10.35 -11.76
N VAL A 348 2.18 -9.91 -12.05
CA VAL A 348 3.05 -9.21 -11.09
C VAL A 348 3.57 -7.91 -11.68
N PHE A 349 3.51 -6.84 -10.91
CA PHE A 349 4.01 -5.52 -11.31
C PHE A 349 5.29 -5.22 -10.58
N GLY A 350 6.30 -4.74 -11.29
CA GLY A 350 7.59 -4.47 -10.68
C GLY A 350 8.71 -4.35 -11.69
N TYR A 351 9.89 -4.79 -11.28
CA TYR A 351 11.13 -4.51 -12.00
C TYR A 351 12.15 -5.62 -11.80
N PHE A 352 13.14 -5.68 -12.70
CA PHE A 352 14.24 -6.63 -12.60
C PHE A 352 15.40 -6.08 -11.77
N GLU A 353 16.06 -6.95 -11.02
CA GLU A 353 17.28 -6.71 -10.29
C GLU A 353 18.32 -7.77 -10.63
N ASP A 354 19.59 -7.40 -10.58
CA ASP A 354 20.73 -8.31 -10.78
C ASP A 354 20.66 -9.13 -12.08
N ALA A 355 20.03 -8.57 -13.13
CA ALA A 355 19.93 -9.20 -14.43
C ALA A 355 21.32 -9.34 -15.06
N ARG A 356 21.80 -10.59 -15.14
CA ARG A 356 23.14 -10.93 -15.64
C ARG A 356 23.09 -12.15 -16.52
N ARG A 357 24.08 -12.29 -17.40
CA ARG A 357 24.21 -13.48 -18.23
C ARG A 357 24.33 -14.74 -17.35
N LYS A 358 23.52 -15.76 -17.64
CA LYS A 358 23.56 -17.04 -16.95
C LYS A 358 24.84 -17.80 -17.30
N PRO A 359 25.66 -18.22 -16.31
CA PRO A 359 26.87 -18.99 -16.56
C PRO A 359 26.59 -20.25 -17.36
N PHE A 360 27.49 -20.59 -18.28
CA PHE A 360 27.42 -21.80 -19.12
C PHE A 360 26.15 -21.95 -19.97
N SER A 361 25.38 -20.87 -20.14
CA SER A 361 24.19 -20.82 -21.00
C SER A 361 24.39 -19.83 -22.14
N ILE A 362 24.05 -20.24 -23.37
CA ILE A 362 24.09 -19.37 -24.55
C ILE A 362 22.81 -18.53 -24.55
N ASN A 363 22.95 -17.20 -24.69
CA ASN A 363 21.84 -16.24 -24.80
C ASN A 363 20.75 -16.42 -23.73
N ARG A 364 21.16 -16.74 -22.50
CA ARG A 364 20.27 -16.70 -21.34
C ARG A 364 20.78 -15.74 -20.29
N PHE A 365 19.84 -15.02 -19.71
CA PHE A 365 20.02 -14.14 -18.57
C PHE A 365 19.29 -14.74 -17.38
N GLN A 366 19.80 -14.41 -16.20
CA GLN A 366 19.20 -14.75 -14.93
C GLN A 366 19.25 -13.54 -14.01
N GLY A 367 18.36 -13.49 -13.03
CA GLY A 367 18.32 -12.42 -12.05
C GLY A 367 17.09 -12.57 -11.18
N VAL A 368 16.57 -11.44 -10.72
CA VAL A 368 15.43 -11.38 -9.84
C VAL A 368 14.39 -10.44 -10.43
N PHE A 369 13.12 -10.79 -10.31
CA PHE A 369 12.01 -9.87 -10.51
C PHE A 369 11.37 -9.59 -9.15
N ARG A 370 11.30 -8.32 -8.76
CA ARG A 370 10.67 -7.91 -7.49
C ARG A 370 9.27 -7.40 -7.76
N ASN A 371 8.28 -8.02 -7.12
CA ASN A 371 6.88 -7.62 -7.25
C ASN A 371 6.57 -6.47 -6.30
N ALA A 372 6.43 -5.27 -6.86
CA ALA A 372 6.12 -4.03 -6.17
C ALA A 372 4.61 -3.89 -5.88
N ARG A 373 4.08 -4.79 -5.05
CA ARG A 373 2.73 -4.69 -4.46
C ARG A 373 2.80 -4.22 -3.01
N GLY A 374 1.71 -3.67 -2.49
CA GLY A 374 1.70 -3.12 -1.13
C GLY A 374 2.00 -1.63 -1.10
N SER A 375 1.84 -1.00 0.07
CA SER A 375 1.93 0.45 0.26
C SER A 375 3.34 0.96 0.57
N SER A 376 4.37 0.13 0.70
CA SER A 376 5.73 0.63 0.95
C SER A 376 6.81 -0.41 0.64
N PRO A 377 8.01 0.03 0.20
CA PRO A 377 9.21 -0.80 0.18
C PRO A 377 9.74 -1.09 1.61
N PRO A 378 10.49 -2.19 1.81
CA PRO A 378 10.97 -3.12 0.79
C PRO A 378 9.89 -4.11 0.34
N PHE A 379 9.80 -4.35 -0.97
CA PHE A 379 8.85 -5.33 -1.50
C PHE A 379 9.40 -6.75 -1.35
N ILE A 380 8.69 -7.57 -0.57
CA ILE A 380 9.18 -8.88 -0.12
C ILE A 380 8.94 -10.02 -1.12
N ASP A 381 8.02 -9.83 -2.06
CA ASP A 381 7.69 -10.85 -3.05
C ASP A 381 8.70 -10.81 -4.20
N ILE A 382 9.46 -11.89 -4.27
CA ILE A 382 10.62 -12.01 -5.15
C ILE A 382 10.47 -13.26 -6.01
N TYR A 383 10.73 -13.10 -7.30
CA TYR A 383 10.71 -14.17 -8.27
C TYR A 383 12.10 -14.34 -8.88
N GLU A 384 12.57 -15.57 -8.99
CA GLU A 384 13.74 -15.88 -9.80
C GLU A 384 13.37 -15.73 -11.27
N TYR A 385 14.21 -15.00 -11.99
CA TYR A 385 14.01 -14.68 -13.39
C TYR A 385 15.01 -15.45 -14.27
N GLU A 386 14.52 -16.04 -15.35
CA GLU A 386 15.33 -16.48 -16.49
C GLU A 386 14.71 -16.03 -17.82
N GLY A 387 15.55 -15.61 -18.77
CA GLY A 387 15.07 -15.11 -20.06
C GLY A 387 16.13 -15.03 -21.15
N ALA A 388 15.71 -14.69 -22.37
CA ALA A 388 16.61 -14.53 -23.52
C ALA A 388 17.33 -13.18 -23.57
N GLU A 389 16.79 -12.16 -22.89
CA GLU A 389 17.25 -10.77 -22.96
C GLU A 389 17.46 -10.22 -21.55
N GLY A 390 18.57 -9.51 -21.32
CA GLY A 390 18.80 -8.79 -20.07
C GLY A 390 17.95 -7.53 -20.00
N LEU A 391 17.11 -7.41 -18.98
CA LEU A 391 16.17 -6.31 -18.81
C LEU A 391 16.72 -5.26 -17.83
N PRO A 392 16.65 -3.95 -18.14
CA PRO A 392 17.16 -2.88 -17.28
C PRO A 392 16.42 -2.79 -15.94
N SER A 393 17.14 -2.39 -14.88
CA SER A 393 16.59 -2.25 -13.52
C SER A 393 15.74 -0.98 -13.31
N GLU A 394 15.89 -0.01 -14.20
CA GLU A 394 15.15 1.26 -14.20
C GLU A 394 13.77 1.10 -14.84
N PHE A 395 13.56 0.00 -15.59
CA PHE A 395 12.33 -0.25 -16.32
C PHE A 395 11.32 -1.01 -15.47
N VAL A 396 10.05 -0.66 -15.67
CA VAL A 396 8.91 -1.16 -14.92
C VAL A 396 8.03 -1.98 -15.85
N PHE A 397 7.55 -3.11 -15.35
CA PHE A 397 6.82 -4.10 -16.12
C PHE A 397 5.61 -4.64 -15.36
N LEU A 398 4.63 -5.13 -16.12
CA LEU A 398 3.56 -6.00 -15.67
C LEU A 398 3.75 -7.36 -16.35
N PHE A 399 4.01 -8.43 -15.60
CA PHE A 399 4.26 -9.77 -16.12
C PHE A 399 3.13 -10.74 -15.81
N ASP A 400 2.70 -11.50 -16.81
CA ASP A 400 1.85 -12.68 -16.64
C ASP A 400 2.74 -13.89 -16.38
N ILE A 401 2.68 -14.42 -15.16
CA ILE A 401 3.57 -15.51 -14.71
C ILE A 401 3.30 -16.78 -15.52
N GLN A 402 2.04 -17.06 -15.84
CA GLN A 402 1.65 -18.31 -16.51
C GLN A 402 2.02 -18.30 -17.98
N LYS A 403 1.84 -17.15 -18.65
CA LYS A 403 2.16 -17.00 -20.08
C LYS A 403 3.63 -16.74 -20.35
N GLY A 404 4.39 -16.32 -19.34
CA GLY A 404 5.80 -15.94 -19.50
C GLY A 404 5.97 -14.74 -20.42
N SER A 405 5.00 -13.83 -20.39
CA SER A 405 4.99 -12.60 -21.18
C SER A 405 4.85 -11.37 -20.30
N GLY A 406 5.44 -10.26 -20.74
CA GLY A 406 5.49 -9.01 -19.99
C GLY A 406 5.12 -7.80 -20.83
N LEU A 407 4.42 -6.89 -20.19
CA LEU A 407 4.08 -5.58 -20.71
C LEU A 407 4.99 -4.53 -20.07
N GLN A 408 5.74 -3.79 -20.89
CA GLN A 408 6.58 -2.71 -20.39
C GLN A 408 5.74 -1.45 -20.14
N LEU A 409 5.82 -0.92 -18.93
CA LEU A 409 5.14 0.32 -18.51
C LEU A 409 6.05 1.55 -18.57
N SER A 410 7.35 1.36 -18.72
CA SER A 410 8.30 2.44 -19.00
C SER A 410 8.14 2.97 -20.44
N PRO A 411 8.23 4.31 -20.64
CA PRO A 411 8.72 5.30 -19.67
C PRO A 411 7.63 5.94 -18.81
N MET A 412 6.36 5.56 -18.93
CA MET A 412 5.27 6.19 -18.17
C MET A 412 5.44 6.00 -16.66
N ILE A 413 6.01 4.85 -16.28
CA ILE A 413 6.51 4.58 -14.94
C ILE A 413 8.00 4.24 -15.05
N ALA A 414 8.84 4.94 -14.29
CA ALA A 414 10.28 4.76 -14.24
C ALA A 414 10.74 4.58 -12.79
N ARG A 415 11.86 3.88 -12.59
CA ARG A 415 12.47 3.71 -11.26
C ARG A 415 13.83 4.40 -11.19
N GLY A 416 14.17 4.95 -10.02
CA GLY A 416 15.52 5.42 -9.73
C GLY A 416 15.87 6.81 -10.28
N LEU A 417 14.89 7.72 -10.39
CA LEU A 417 15.13 9.12 -10.79
C LEU A 417 15.61 10.00 -9.63
N ASP A 418 15.66 9.47 -8.41
CA ASP A 418 16.09 10.12 -7.18
C ASP A 418 17.62 10.24 -7.07
N ARG A 419 18.18 11.35 -7.59
CA ARG A 419 19.63 11.63 -7.60
C ARG A 419 20.27 11.80 -6.21
N ASN A 420 19.50 12.23 -5.21
CA ASN A 420 20.01 12.58 -3.87
C ASN A 420 19.77 11.49 -2.81
N ARG A 421 19.45 10.26 -3.22
CA ARG A 421 19.16 9.17 -2.27
C ARG A 421 20.40 8.77 -1.46
N SER A 422 20.17 8.40 -0.20
CA SER A 422 21.21 7.74 0.58
C SER A 422 21.46 6.33 0.01
N HIS A 423 22.69 5.81 0.13
CA HIS A 423 23.01 4.43 -0.33
C HIS A 423 22.20 3.34 0.38
N HIS A 424 21.47 3.68 1.45
CA HIS A 424 20.65 2.77 2.23
C HIS A 424 19.17 2.79 1.81
N GLU A 425 18.77 3.69 0.91
CA GLU A 425 17.39 3.80 0.42
C GLU A 425 17.19 3.07 -0.91
N GLU A 426 16.14 2.26 -0.95
CA GLU A 426 15.66 1.61 -2.17
C GLU A 426 15.18 2.68 -3.17
N PRO A 427 15.56 2.61 -4.46
CA PRO A 427 15.10 3.57 -5.44
C PRO A 427 13.58 3.52 -5.61
N ASP A 428 12.97 4.70 -5.59
CA ASP A 428 11.52 4.86 -5.69
C ASP A 428 11.05 4.86 -7.15
N PHE A 429 9.73 4.73 -7.32
CA PHE A 429 9.03 4.83 -8.59
C PHE A 429 8.55 6.26 -8.84
N PHE A 430 8.62 6.63 -10.11
CA PHE A 430 8.24 7.92 -10.63
C PHE A 430 7.27 7.73 -11.79
N ILE A 431 6.21 8.51 -11.79
CA ILE A 431 5.11 8.42 -12.75
C ILE A 431 5.10 9.71 -13.56
N TYR A 432 4.97 9.61 -14.88
CA TYR A 432 4.77 10.77 -15.74
C TYR A 432 3.61 11.63 -15.23
N ASP A 433 3.83 12.93 -15.02
CA ASP A 433 2.82 13.80 -14.44
C ASP A 433 2.37 14.90 -15.41
N ILE A 434 3.27 15.75 -15.90
CA ILE A 434 2.86 16.88 -16.74
C ILE A 434 3.97 17.37 -17.66
N VAL A 435 3.57 17.88 -18.83
CA VAL A 435 4.45 18.61 -19.76
C VAL A 435 4.33 20.12 -19.51
N ARG A 436 5.47 20.80 -19.34
CA ARG A 436 5.56 22.24 -19.05
C ARG A 436 6.43 22.95 -20.09
N ALA A 437 6.49 24.29 -19.97
CA ALA A 437 7.40 25.15 -20.73
C ALA A 437 7.40 24.92 -22.26
N ASN A 438 6.21 24.80 -22.88
CA ASN A 438 6.07 24.48 -24.31
C ASN A 438 6.83 23.22 -24.73
N GLU A 439 6.65 22.12 -23.99
CA GLU A 439 7.25 20.80 -24.29
C GLU A 439 8.75 20.69 -24.05
N LYS A 440 9.36 21.68 -23.36
CA LYS A 440 10.77 21.64 -22.99
C LYS A 440 11.05 20.97 -21.65
N GLU A 441 10.02 20.82 -20.82
CA GLU A 441 10.12 20.23 -19.49
C GLU A 441 9.06 19.14 -19.33
N ILE A 442 9.47 17.98 -18.82
CA ILE A 442 8.56 16.86 -18.53
C ILE A 442 8.74 16.50 -17.06
N ALA A 443 7.69 16.66 -16.26
CA ALA A 443 7.71 16.36 -14.85
C ALA A 443 7.24 14.93 -14.57
N PHE A 444 7.97 14.28 -13.66
CA PHE A 444 7.65 12.98 -13.09
C PHE A 444 7.41 13.13 -11.59
N ARG A 445 6.29 12.63 -11.11
CA ARG A 445 5.93 12.66 -9.70
C ARG A 445 6.32 11.35 -9.02
N ALA A 446 6.98 11.43 -7.87
CA ALA A 446 7.24 10.24 -7.04
C ALA A 446 5.92 9.67 -6.49
N ILE A 447 5.88 8.35 -6.25
CA ILE A 447 4.72 7.73 -5.59
C ILE A 447 4.64 8.17 -4.13
N GLN A 448 5.77 8.17 -3.43
CA GLN A 448 5.86 8.72 -2.07
C GLN A 448 5.80 10.25 -2.10
N GLU A 449 5.58 10.84 -0.93
CA GLU A 449 5.73 12.28 -0.73
C GLU A 449 7.21 12.69 -0.87
N ARG A 450 7.65 12.89 -2.11
CA ARG A 450 8.98 13.38 -2.49
C ARG A 450 8.85 14.48 -3.54
N GLU A 451 9.93 15.21 -3.76
CA GLU A 451 9.99 16.20 -4.83
C GLU A 451 9.81 15.55 -6.21
N GLU A 452 9.13 16.25 -7.10
CA GLU A 452 9.03 15.86 -8.50
C GLU A 452 10.40 15.95 -9.18
N VAL A 453 10.61 15.11 -10.19
CA VAL A 453 11.79 15.17 -11.05
C VAL A 453 11.39 15.79 -12.37
N VAL A 454 12.05 16.88 -12.75
CA VAL A 454 11.84 17.53 -14.04
C VAL A 454 12.93 17.11 -15.02
N LEU A 455 12.51 16.49 -16.12
CA LEU A 455 13.37 16.13 -17.24
C LEU A 455 13.53 17.34 -18.17
N ASP A 456 14.76 17.53 -18.64
CA ASP A 456 15.17 18.60 -19.55
C ASP A 456 16.15 18.00 -20.56
N GLY A 457 15.90 18.25 -21.85
CA GLY A 457 16.70 17.72 -22.97
C GLY A 457 18.19 18.07 -22.93
N ASP A 458 18.58 19.12 -22.19
CA ASP A 458 19.97 19.58 -22.12
C ASP A 458 20.65 19.30 -20.76
N LYS A 459 19.90 18.88 -19.73
CA LYS A 459 20.42 18.84 -18.34
C LYS A 459 20.05 17.59 -17.55
N SER A 460 18.75 17.34 -17.39
CA SER A 460 18.24 16.36 -16.43
C SER A 460 17.64 15.18 -17.18
N PHE A 461 18.38 14.06 -17.17
CA PHE A 461 18.00 12.80 -17.82
C PHE A 461 17.65 12.98 -19.32
N PRO A 462 18.62 13.46 -20.13
CA PRO A 462 18.37 13.80 -21.53
C PRO A 462 17.90 12.59 -22.36
N GLU A 463 18.37 11.37 -22.07
CA GLU A 463 17.91 10.16 -22.76
C GLU A 463 16.45 9.85 -22.44
N LEU A 464 16.06 9.94 -21.16
CA LEU A 464 14.67 9.72 -20.77
C LEU A 464 13.76 10.81 -21.33
N PHE A 465 14.20 12.07 -21.33
CA PHE A 465 13.49 13.17 -21.99
C PHE A 465 13.23 12.84 -23.46
N GLN A 466 14.26 12.42 -24.21
CA GLN A 466 14.11 12.04 -25.62
C GLN A 466 13.11 10.88 -25.83
N ILE A 467 13.16 9.85 -24.98
CA ILE A 467 12.24 8.71 -25.05
C ILE A 467 10.79 9.17 -24.81
N VAL A 468 10.55 9.98 -23.78
CA VAL A 468 9.18 10.46 -23.48
C VAL A 468 8.70 11.46 -24.54
N SER A 469 9.57 12.36 -25.02
CA SER A 469 9.27 13.28 -26.11
C SER A 469 8.93 12.53 -27.41
N ALA A 470 9.57 11.40 -27.70
CA ALA A 470 9.23 10.57 -28.85
C ALA A 470 7.78 10.07 -28.77
N ILE A 471 7.38 9.55 -27.60
CA ILE A 471 6.02 9.04 -27.37
C ILE A 471 4.98 10.18 -27.34
N LEU A 472 5.34 11.37 -26.84
CA LEU A 472 4.49 12.57 -26.92
C LEU A 472 4.27 13.06 -28.35
N ASN A 473 5.16 12.72 -29.28
CA ASN A 473 5.01 13.08 -30.69
C ASN A 473 4.16 12.06 -31.46
N GLN A 474 4.36 10.78 -31.20
CA GLN A 474 3.67 9.67 -31.85
C GLN A 474 3.71 8.43 -30.96
N ASP A 475 2.59 7.72 -30.85
CA ASP A 475 2.54 6.47 -30.08
C ASP A 475 3.49 5.44 -30.71
N GLY A 476 4.46 4.94 -29.95
CA GLY A 476 5.45 3.97 -30.42
C GLY A 476 4.96 2.52 -30.31
N PRO A 477 5.46 1.59 -31.14
CA PRO A 477 5.23 0.17 -30.90
C PRO A 477 5.94 -0.25 -29.60
N ALA A 478 5.20 -0.97 -28.74
CA ALA A 478 5.72 -1.54 -27.51
C ALA A 478 5.52 -3.05 -27.56
N PRO A 479 6.46 -3.83 -28.11
CA PRO A 479 6.28 -5.28 -28.20
C PRO A 479 6.20 -5.90 -26.82
N LEU A 480 5.38 -6.95 -26.68
CA LEU A 480 5.39 -7.77 -25.48
C LEU A 480 6.75 -8.45 -25.32
N ILE A 481 7.26 -8.44 -24.11
CA ILE A 481 8.40 -9.29 -23.74
C ILE A 481 7.88 -10.71 -23.68
N GLN A 482 8.60 -11.65 -24.27
CA GLN A 482 8.21 -13.06 -24.34
C GLN A 482 9.31 -13.97 -23.83
N ASN A 483 8.93 -15.21 -23.53
CA ASN A 483 9.84 -16.29 -23.13
C ASN A 483 10.62 -15.96 -21.84
N ILE A 484 9.91 -15.37 -20.87
CA ILE A 484 10.44 -15.08 -19.53
C ILE A 484 9.85 -16.09 -18.55
N GLU A 485 10.72 -16.74 -17.79
CA GLU A 485 10.33 -17.63 -16.70
C GLU A 485 10.48 -16.89 -15.37
N LEU A 486 9.38 -16.78 -14.61
CA LEU A 486 9.37 -16.25 -13.25
C LEU A 486 8.97 -17.36 -12.28
N ARG A 487 9.84 -17.65 -11.29
CA ARG A 487 9.59 -18.69 -10.28
C ARG A 487 9.56 -18.05 -8.90
N SER A 488 8.44 -18.24 -8.18
CA SER A 488 8.32 -17.69 -6.82
C SER A 488 9.45 -18.19 -5.95
N ARG A 489 10.16 -17.27 -5.31
CA ARG A 489 11.16 -17.58 -4.30
C ARG A 489 10.45 -17.78 -2.96
N SER A 490 9.47 -18.68 -2.92
CA SER A 490 8.84 -19.07 -1.67
C SER A 490 9.93 -19.70 -0.80
N ARG A 491 10.14 -19.18 0.42
CA ARG A 491 10.93 -19.88 1.42
C ARG A 491 10.19 -21.19 1.75
N GLU A 492 10.57 -22.29 1.11
CA GLU A 492 10.55 -23.57 1.81
C GLU A 492 11.64 -23.46 2.88
N ALA A 493 11.23 -23.08 4.10
CA ALA A 493 12.01 -23.24 5.32
C ALA A 493 11.05 -23.48 6.48
#